data_AF-A0A4R0NAU7-F1
#
_entry.id   AF-A0A4R0NAU7-F1
#
_cell.length_a   1.000
_cell.length_b   1.000
_cell.length_c   1.000
_cell.angle_alpha   90.00
_cell.angle_beta   90.00
_cell.angle_gamma   90.00
#
_symmetry.space_group_name_H-M   'P 1'
#
loop_
_entity.id
_entity.type
_entity.pdbx_description
1 polymer ?
#
loop_
_entity_poly.entity_id
_entity_poly.type
_entity_poly.pdbx_seq_one_letter_code
_entity_poly.pdbx_strand_id
1 'polypeptide(L)'
;MLKKILGINLLVFVAYAILININSAVADRGFNIAIGMGVCIALQVGLNVVAGIVCLIMGRKEPARSFLISSATLVPIGFCTWLILLSIFG
;
A
#
# COMPACT_ATOMS: atom_id res chain seq x y z
N MET A 1 -14.61 -7.91 -10.50
CA MET A 1 -13.14 -7.88 -10.55
C MET A 1 -12.55 -6.88 -9.55
N LEU A 2 -13.05 -5.64 -9.52
CA LEU A 2 -12.66 -4.58 -8.57
C LEU A 2 -12.56 -5.03 -7.10
N LYS A 3 -13.63 -5.62 -6.54
CA LYS A 3 -13.66 -6.07 -5.13
C LYS A 3 -12.55 -7.08 -4.79
N LYS A 4 -12.20 -7.97 -5.74
CA LYS A 4 -11.11 -8.95 -5.57
C LYS A 4 -9.74 -8.28 -5.58
N ILE A 5 -9.50 -7.35 -6.51
CA ILE A 5 -8.22 -6.61 -6.60
C ILE A 5 -8.02 -5.74 -5.36
N LEU A 6 -9.06 -5.01 -4.95
CA LEU A 6 -9.05 -4.19 -3.74
C LEU A 6 -8.78 -5.05 -2.49
N GLY A 7 -9.48 -6.18 -2.37
CA GLY A 7 -9.32 -7.11 -1.25
C GLY A 7 -7.92 -7.71 -1.16
N ILE A 8 -7.35 -8.17 -2.28
CA ILE A 8 -5.97 -8.70 -2.32
C ILE A 8 -4.97 -7.61 -1.93
N ASN A 9 -5.12 -6.39 -2.46
CA ASN A 9 -4.23 -5.29 -2.10
C ASN A 9 -4.30 -4.94 -0.61
N LEU A 10 -5.49 -4.87 -0.04
CA LEU A 10 -5.67 -4.65 1.39
C LEU A 10 -5.04 -5.76 2.24
N LEU A 11 -5.18 -7.01 1.81
CA LEU A 11 -4.62 -8.16 2.51
C LEU A 11 -3.09 -8.14 2.49
N VAL A 12 -2.50 -7.82 1.33
CA VAL A 12 -1.05 -7.62 1.18
C VAL A 12 -0.56 -6.45 2.03
N PHE A 13 -1.31 -5.35 2.09
CA PHE A 13 -0.98 -4.21 2.94
C PHE A 13 -0.94 -4.60 4.44
N VAL A 14 -1.95 -5.33 4.91
CA VAL A 14 -2.00 -5.83 6.30
C VAL A 14 -0.84 -6.81 6.56
N ALA A 15 -0.52 -7.69 5.60
CA ALA A 15 0.60 -8.61 5.73
C ALA A 15 1.94 -7.87 5.87
N TYR A 16 2.18 -6.83 5.07
CA TYR A 16 3.37 -5.98 5.21
C TYR A 16 3.41 -5.28 6.56
N ALA A 17 2.29 -4.71 7.02
CA ALA A 17 2.21 -4.04 8.31
C ALA A 17 2.53 -4.99 9.48
N ILE A 18 2.04 -6.24 9.42
CA ILE A 18 2.35 -7.29 10.41
C ILE A 18 3.83 -7.68 10.34
N LEU A 19 4.38 -7.92 9.14
CA LEU A 19 5.79 -8.31 8.98
C LEU A 19 6.75 -7.25 9.53
N ILE A 20 6.48 -5.97 9.24
CA ILE A 20 7.27 -4.85 9.73
C ILE A 20 7.19 -4.77 11.25
N ASN A 21 6.00 -4.95 11.85
CA ASN A 21 5.84 -4.97 13.30
C ASN A 21 6.62 -6.11 13.96
N ILE A 22 6.51 -7.34 13.45
CA ILE A 22 7.19 -8.52 14.01
C ILE A 22 8.71 -8.36 13.94
N ASN A 23 9.25 -7.88 12.82
CA ASN A 23 10.69 -7.69 12.64
C ASN A 23 11.27 -6.47 13.36
N SER A 24 10.44 -5.61 13.94
CA SER A 24 10.88 -4.36 14.57
C SER A 24 10.87 -4.40 16.10
N ALA A 25 10.82 -5.59 16.71
CA ALA A 25 10.81 -5.82 18.15
C ALA A 25 12.10 -5.41 18.92
N VAL A 26 12.93 -4.51 18.38
CA VAL A 26 14.14 -4.00 19.03
C VAL A 26 14.00 -2.49 19.27
N ALA A 27 14.20 -2.09 20.52
CA ALA A 27 13.67 -0.90 21.20
C ALA A 27 13.96 0.51 20.61
N ASP A 28 14.75 0.64 19.54
CA ASP A 28 15.18 1.93 18.96
C ASP A 28 14.72 2.16 17.51
N ARG A 29 13.77 1.35 16.99
CA ARG A 29 13.41 1.33 15.55
C ARG A 29 12.02 1.85 15.20
N GLY A 30 11.32 2.54 16.09
CA GLY A 30 9.99 3.08 15.80
C GLY A 30 9.95 3.91 14.49
N PHE A 31 10.89 4.84 14.32
CA PHE A 31 11.02 5.63 13.09
C PHE A 31 11.26 4.75 11.85
N ASN A 32 11.97 3.65 12.03
CA ASN A 32 12.26 2.67 10.97
C ASN A 32 11.00 1.87 10.57
N ILE A 33 10.08 1.61 11.52
CA ILE A 33 8.75 1.05 11.24
C ILE A 33 7.93 2.02 10.40
N ALA A 34 7.89 3.29 10.79
CA ALA A 34 7.15 4.31 10.07
C ALA A 34 7.67 4.44 8.63
N ILE A 35 8.99 4.55 8.44
CA ILE A 35 9.59 4.58 7.09
C ILE A 35 9.29 3.28 6.31
N GLY A 36 9.46 2.11 6.92
CA GLY A 36 9.20 0.83 6.27
C GLY A 36 7.76 0.71 5.76
N MET A 37 6.79 1.12 6.58
CA MET A 37 5.38 1.18 6.19
C MET A 37 5.15 2.17 5.05
N GLY A 38 5.73 3.37 5.12
CA GLY A 38 5.63 4.38 4.06
C GLY A 38 6.14 3.88 2.71
N VAL A 39 7.28 3.18 2.71
CA VAL A 39 7.88 2.57 1.51
C VAL A 39 6.99 1.45 0.94
N CYS A 40 6.45 0.58 1.80
CA CYS A 40 5.53 -0.48 1.36
C CYS A 40 4.26 0.10 0.72
N ILE A 41 3.68 1.16 1.30
CA ILE A 41 2.51 1.85 0.74
C ILE A 41 2.86 2.45 -0.63
N ALA A 42 3.98 3.17 -0.72
CA ALA A 42 4.41 3.81 -1.95
C ALA A 42 4.64 2.79 -3.08
N LEU A 43 5.30 1.66 -2.77
CA LEU A 43 5.48 0.56 -3.71
C LEU A 43 4.15 -0.04 -4.15
N GLN A 44 3.24 -0.27 -3.21
CA GLN A 44 1.97 -0.93 -3.52
C GLN A 44 1.04 -0.04 -4.35
N VAL A 45 1.01 1.26 -4.09
CA VAL A 45 0.34 2.25 -4.94
C VAL A 45 1.00 2.31 -6.31
N GLY A 46 2.34 2.42 -6.36
CA GLY A 46 3.09 2.49 -7.61
C GLY A 46 2.85 1.28 -8.52
N LEU A 47 2.90 0.06 -7.97
CA LEU A 47 2.64 -1.17 -8.70
C LEU A 47 1.21 -1.24 -9.24
N ASN A 48 0.22 -0.77 -8.47
CA ASN A 48 -1.17 -0.70 -8.94
C ASN A 48 -1.33 0.34 -10.07
N VAL A 49 -0.68 1.50 -9.98
CA VAL A 49 -0.70 2.49 -11.07
C VAL A 49 -0.07 1.91 -12.34
N VAL A 50 1.09 1.26 -12.22
CA VAL A 50 1.77 0.60 -13.36
C VAL A 50 0.89 -0.50 -13.96
N ALA A 51 0.30 -1.37 -13.15
CA ALA A 51 -0.63 -2.40 -13.62
C ALA A 51 -1.86 -1.81 -14.31
N GLY A 52 -2.37 -0.69 -13.79
CA GLY A 52 -3.46 0.08 -14.39
C GLY A 52 -3.10 0.62 -15.79
N ILE A 53 -1.92 1.23 -15.92
CA ILE A 53 -1.41 1.77 -17.18
C ILE A 53 -1.17 0.65 -18.19
N VAL A 54 -0.53 -0.45 -17.80
CA VAL A 54 -0.30 -1.62 -18.67
C VAL A 54 -1.63 -2.19 -19.18
N CYS A 55 -2.65 -2.28 -18.31
CA CYS A 55 -3.98 -2.71 -18.72
C CYS A 55 -4.64 -1.72 -19.72
N LEU A 56 -4.42 -0.42 -19.58
CA LEU A 56 -4.89 0.57 -20.56
C LEU A 56 -4.23 0.38 -21.92
N ILE A 57 -2.90 0.18 -21.95
CA ILE A 57 -2.13 -0.07 -23.18
C ILE A 57 -2.62 -1.35 -23.88
N MET A 58 -2.95 -2.39 -23.11
CA MET A 58 -3.54 -3.63 -23.63
C MET A 58 -5.03 -3.52 -24.03
N GLY A 59 -5.64 -2.32 -23.97
CA GLY A 59 -7.06 -2.10 -24.29
C GLY A 59 -8.05 -2.63 -23.25
N ARG A 60 -7.57 -3.12 -22.09
CA ARG A 60 -8.41 -3.70 -21.03
C ARG A 60 -8.84 -2.63 -20.03
N LYS A 61 -9.89 -1.88 -20.41
CA LYS A 61 -10.43 -0.73 -19.64
C LYS A 61 -10.97 -1.08 -18.25
N GLU A 62 -11.63 -2.23 -18.09
CA GLU A 62 -12.17 -2.65 -16.78
C GLU A 62 -11.12 -2.95 -15.70
N PRO A 63 -10.09 -3.79 -15.95
CA PRO A 63 -9.03 -4.02 -14.97
C PRO A 63 -8.19 -2.77 -14.74
N ALA A 64 -7.92 -1.98 -15.79
CA ALA A 64 -7.24 -0.69 -15.66
C ALA A 64 -7.94 0.24 -14.66
N ARG A 65 -9.26 0.43 -14.83
CA ARG A 65 -10.07 1.22 -13.92
C ARG A 65 -10.04 0.66 -12.50
N SER A 66 -10.00 -0.67 -12.35
CA SER A 66 -9.93 -1.31 -11.03
C SER A 66 -8.61 -1.05 -10.30
N PHE A 67 -7.48 -1.13 -10.99
CA PHE A 67 -6.16 -0.86 -10.41
C PHE A 67 -5.97 0.63 -10.07
N LEU A 68 -6.46 1.53 -10.92
CA LEU A 68 -6.39 2.97 -10.67
C LEU A 68 -7.28 3.39 -9.50
N ILE A 69 -8.51 2.87 -9.40
CA ILE A 69 -9.39 3.11 -8.24
C ILE A 69 -8.74 2.55 -6.97
N SER A 70 -8.19 1.33 -7.03
CA SER A 70 -7.48 0.74 -5.88
C SER A 70 -6.32 1.62 -5.42
N SER A 71 -5.55 2.19 -6.35
CA SER A 71 -4.46 3.12 -6.02
C SER A 71 -4.99 4.37 -5.35
N ALA A 72 -6.04 4.98 -5.92
CA ALA A 72 -6.65 6.20 -5.40
C ALA A 72 -7.21 6.01 -3.99
N THR A 73 -7.68 4.80 -3.64
CA THR A 73 -8.15 4.47 -2.29
C THR A 73 -6.99 4.19 -1.32
N LEU A 74 -5.93 3.50 -1.78
CA LEU A 74 -4.79 3.13 -0.93
C LEU A 74 -3.91 4.32 -0.56
N VAL A 75 -3.82 5.35 -1.41
CA VAL A 75 -3.04 6.57 -1.13
C VAL A 75 -3.47 7.25 0.17
N PRO A 76 -4.74 7.69 0.35
CA PRO A 76 -5.14 8.38 1.57
C PRO A 76 -5.11 7.46 2.79
N ILE A 77 -5.51 6.19 2.65
CA ILE A 77 -5.48 5.23 3.76
C ILE A 77 -4.04 5.01 4.22
N GLY A 78 -3.15 4.67 3.30
CA GLY A 78 -1.74 4.45 3.61
C GLY A 78 -1.07 5.70 4.15
N PHE A 79 -1.34 6.88 3.57
CA PHE A 79 -0.79 8.14 4.05
C PHE A 79 -1.23 8.46 5.48
N CYS A 80 -2.53 8.32 5.80
CA CYS A 80 -3.03 8.50 7.16
C CYS A 80 -2.40 7.50 8.15
N THR A 81 -2.31 6.21 7.77
CA THR A 81 -1.65 5.19 8.60
C THR A 81 -0.18 5.52 8.83
N TRP A 82 0.53 6.01 7.81
CA TRP A 82 1.92 6.41 7.92
C TRP A 82 2.11 7.62 8.85
N LEU A 83 1.26 8.63 8.74
CA LEU A 83 1.28 9.79 9.64
C LEU A 83 1.02 9.40 11.10
N ILE A 84 0.08 8.48 11.35
CA ILE A 84 -0.17 7.96 12.70
C ILE A 84 1.08 7.27 13.25
N LEU A 85 1.74 6.44 12.44
CA LEU A 85 3.00 5.79 12.85
C LEU A 85 4.12 6.80 13.12
N LEU A 86 4.26 7.81 12.26
CA LEU A 86 5.21 8.91 12.47
C LEU A 86 4.93 9.68 13.75
N SER A 87 3.67 9.87 14.12
CA SER A 87 3.28 10.54 15.38
C SER A 87 3.58 9.69 16.63
N ILE A 88 3.49 8.36 16.52
CA ILE A 88 3.75 7.45 17.63
C ILE A 88 5.25 7.22 17.83
N PHE A 89 6.01 7.21 16.73
CA PHE A 89 7.38 6.70 16.71
C PHE A 89 8.45 7.69 16.22
N GLY A 90 8.06 8.84 15.70
CA GLY A 90 8.95 9.96 15.36
C GLY A 90 9.07 10.94 16.52
#